data_AF-X7YV37-F1
#
_entry.id   AF-X7YV37-F1
#
_cell.length_a   1.000
_cell.length_b   1.000
_cell.length_c   1.000
_cell.angle_alpha   90.00
_cell.angle_beta   90.00
_cell.angle_gamma   90.00
#
_symmetry.space_group_name_H-M   'P 1'
#
loop_
_entity.id
_entity.type
_entity.pdbx_description
1 polymer ?
#
loop_
_entity_poly.entity_id
_entity_poly.type
_entity_poly.pdbx_seq_one_letter_code
_entity_poly.pdbx_strand_id
1 'polypeptide(L)'
;MERFVEIGVKSSPTVAGLAANTLKLPEYAHSTVEVLNAERDAAVLFATDTDPEPEDVAEDDSATVVAEGTPEPNVVPAVAPAPAGAPSGTPRPDDIPFDAADATLALIALSAKMRIDQIEELDSIESITDGASSRRNQLLVDLGQELNIGAIDGAAEADLAGLRSQVTKLARTYKPFGPVLSDAINDQLRTVLGHPASGPPRSPSGSKRPGNSATGGPSTSPSKSRWVPGRAQACAAARSGTCTRAR
;
A
#
# COMPACT_ATOMS: atom_id res chain seq x y z
N MET A 1 -7.77 6.10 34.99
CA MET A 1 -8.04 5.32 33.76
C MET A 1 -8.08 3.87 34.20
N GLU A 2 -9.09 3.11 33.81
CA GLU A 2 -9.25 1.71 34.25
C GLU A 2 -8.97 0.73 33.10
N ARG A 3 -9.30 1.13 31.87
CA ARG A 3 -9.03 0.36 30.65
C ARG A 3 -8.31 1.22 29.61
N PHE A 4 -7.22 0.69 29.07
CA PHE A 4 -6.50 1.22 27.91
C PHE A 4 -6.79 0.34 26.71
N VAL A 5 -7.38 0.88 25.65
CA VAL A 5 -7.74 0.13 24.44
C VAL A 5 -6.99 0.69 23.23
N GLU A 6 -6.10 -0.10 22.65
CA GLU A 6 -5.45 0.20 21.38
C GLU A 6 -6.39 -0.16 20.21
N ILE A 7 -6.60 0.80 19.30
CA ILE A 7 -7.28 0.57 18.03
C ILE A 7 -6.22 0.30 16.97
N GLY A 8 -6.05 -0.96 16.60
CA GLY A 8 -5.06 -1.41 15.63
C GLY A 8 -5.14 -2.91 15.41
N VAL A 9 -4.41 -3.40 14.40
CA VAL A 9 -4.44 -4.82 14.02
C VAL A 9 -3.81 -5.72 15.09
N LYS A 10 -4.35 -6.93 15.26
CA LYS A 10 -3.83 -7.89 16.24
C LYS A 10 -2.38 -8.33 15.98
N SER A 11 -1.91 -8.21 14.74
CA SER A 11 -0.55 -8.59 14.32
C SER A 11 0.53 -7.60 14.79
N SER A 12 0.15 -6.39 15.22
CA SER A 12 1.10 -5.38 15.68
C SER A 12 0.49 -4.47 16.78
N PRO A 13 0.26 -4.99 18.00
CA PRO A 13 -0.28 -4.21 19.12
C PRO A 13 0.83 -3.37 19.78
N THR A 14 1.29 -2.36 19.05
CA THR A 14 2.46 -1.55 19.42
C THR A 14 2.21 -0.71 20.67
N VAL A 15 1.07 -0.02 20.76
CA VAL A 15 0.79 0.91 21.84
C VAL A 15 0.41 0.17 23.12
N ALA A 16 -0.35 -0.93 23.00
CA ALA A 16 -0.65 -1.84 24.09
C ALA A 16 0.64 -2.45 24.67
N GLY A 17 1.60 -2.84 23.82
CA GLY A 17 2.91 -3.33 24.27
C GLY A 17 3.71 -2.29 25.05
N LEU A 18 3.73 -1.04 24.58
CA LEU A 18 4.38 0.07 25.28
C LEU A 18 3.69 0.39 26.62
N ALA A 19 2.35 0.39 26.64
CA ALA A 19 1.57 0.60 27.85
C ALA A 19 1.84 -0.49 28.89
N ALA A 20 1.81 -1.77 28.48
CA ALA A 20 2.09 -2.89 29.36
C ALA A 20 3.52 -2.84 29.94
N ASN A 21 4.51 -2.44 29.14
CA ASN A 21 5.89 -2.27 29.65
C ASN A 21 6.03 -1.08 30.60
N THR A 22 5.27 -0.01 30.39
CA THR A 22 5.24 1.13 31.30
C THR A 22 4.66 0.71 32.65
N LEU A 23 3.59 -0.09 32.67
CA LEU A 23 2.96 -0.58 33.91
C LEU A 23 3.87 -1.49 34.75
N LYS A 24 4.95 -2.04 34.19
CA LYS A 24 5.94 -2.84 34.93
C LYS A 24 6.87 -1.99 35.80
N LEU A 25 6.91 -0.67 35.62
CA LEU A 25 7.79 0.19 36.41
C LEU A 25 7.30 0.29 37.87
N PRO A 26 8.21 0.43 38.85
CA PRO A 26 7.84 0.49 40.28
C PRO A 26 6.85 1.62 40.61
N GLU A 27 6.90 2.71 39.86
CA GLU A 27 5.99 3.85 40.00
C GLU A 27 4.52 3.48 39.70
N TYR A 28 4.28 2.43 38.91
CA TYR A 28 2.95 1.98 38.52
C TYR A 28 2.55 0.64 39.15
N ALA A 29 3.29 0.16 40.16
CA ALA A 29 3.04 -1.13 40.82
C ALA A 29 1.64 -1.26 41.46
N HIS A 30 0.99 -0.13 41.75
CA HIS A 30 -0.38 -0.08 42.30
C HIS A 30 -1.46 0.18 41.24
N SER A 31 -1.08 0.25 39.97
CA SER A 31 -2.01 0.53 38.87
C SER A 31 -2.73 -0.75 38.45
N THR A 32 -4.05 -0.69 38.33
CA THR A 32 -4.92 -1.81 37.92
C THR A 32 -5.43 -1.65 36.50
N VAL A 33 -4.67 -0.94 35.66
CA VAL A 33 -5.08 -0.64 34.27
C VAL A 33 -5.05 -1.92 33.44
N GLU A 34 -6.19 -2.26 32.86
CA GLU A 34 -6.32 -3.34 31.89
C GLU A 34 -5.92 -2.82 30.49
N VAL A 35 -4.98 -3.49 29.83
CA VAL A 35 -4.46 -3.09 28.52
C VAL A 35 -4.95 -4.05 27.44
N LEU A 36 -5.80 -3.55 26.53
CA LEU A 36 -6.49 -4.32 25.50
C LEU A 36 -6.15 -3.80 24.10
N ASN A 37 -6.21 -4.68 23.10
CA ASN A 37 -6.20 -4.36 21.68
C ASN A 37 -7.54 -4.74 21.05
N ALA A 38 -8.07 -3.88 20.18
CA ALA A 38 -9.41 -4.00 19.62
C ALA A 38 -9.69 -5.30 18.86
N GLU A 39 -8.71 -5.83 18.12
CA GLU A 39 -8.88 -7.07 17.35
C GLU A 39 -8.51 -8.31 18.17
N ARG A 40 -7.45 -8.22 18.98
CA ARG A 40 -6.98 -9.34 19.80
C ARG A 40 -7.97 -9.67 20.92
N ASP A 41 -8.46 -8.64 21.61
CA ASP A 41 -9.27 -8.77 22.82
C ASP A 41 -10.74 -8.39 22.56
N ALA A 42 -11.19 -8.58 21.32
CA ALA A 42 -12.55 -8.27 20.89
C ALA A 42 -13.61 -8.93 21.77
N ALA A 43 -13.40 -10.19 22.19
CA ALA A 43 -14.34 -10.91 23.03
C ALA A 43 -14.55 -10.25 24.41
N VAL A 44 -13.48 -9.76 25.03
CA VAL A 44 -13.54 -9.03 26.31
C VAL A 44 -14.21 -7.67 26.12
N LEU A 45 -13.91 -6.97 25.02
CA LEU A 45 -14.48 -5.65 24.71
C LEU A 45 -15.97 -5.71 24.39
N PHE A 46 -16.41 -6.76 23.68
CA PHE A 46 -17.82 -7.01 23.35
C PHE A 46 -18.56 -7.81 24.42
N ALA A 47 -17.90 -8.14 25.54
CA ALA A 47 -18.45 -8.96 26.63
C ALA A 47 -19.05 -10.29 26.14
N THR A 48 -18.41 -10.91 25.14
CA THR A 48 -18.75 -12.24 24.62
C THR A 48 -17.79 -13.32 25.14
N ASP A 49 -16.81 -12.94 25.97
CA ASP A 49 -15.94 -13.86 26.68
C ASP A 49 -16.78 -14.65 27.68
N THR A 50 -16.91 -15.96 27.46
CA THR A 50 -17.68 -16.86 28.32
C THR A 50 -16.70 -17.50 29.29
N ASP A 51 -16.91 -17.28 30.58
CA ASP A 51 -16.11 -17.85 31.67
C ASP A 51 -16.07 -19.39 31.52
N PRO A 52 -14.89 -20.04 31.42
CA PRO A 52 -14.82 -21.49 31.35
C PRO A 52 -15.37 -22.09 32.64
N GLU A 53 -16.44 -22.87 32.50
CA GLU A 53 -17.04 -23.68 33.56
C GLU A 53 -15.96 -24.59 34.17
N PRO A 54 -15.79 -24.63 35.51
CA PRO A 54 -14.71 -25.41 36.12
C PRO A 54 -14.96 -26.91 35.93
N GLU A 55 -14.25 -27.53 34.98
CA GLU A 55 -14.18 -28.98 34.89
C GLU A 55 -13.31 -29.54 36.02
N ASP A 56 -13.88 -30.51 36.73
CA ASP A 56 -13.30 -31.21 37.87
C ASP A 56 -11.89 -31.76 37.57
N VAL A 57 -11.03 -31.59 38.58
CA VAL A 57 -9.69 -32.13 38.70
C VAL A 57 -9.58 -33.61 38.27
N ALA A 58 -8.81 -33.85 37.21
CA ALA A 58 -8.07 -35.08 37.03
C ALA A 58 -6.58 -34.72 36.94
N GLU A 59 -5.85 -35.06 38.00
CA GLU A 59 -4.39 -35.04 38.04
C GLU A 59 -3.86 -36.01 36.97
N ASP A 60 -3.23 -35.48 35.91
CA ASP A 60 -2.22 -36.19 35.14
C ASP A 60 -0.93 -35.37 35.17
N ASP A 61 -0.02 -35.83 36.02
CA ASP A 61 1.35 -35.35 36.14
C ASP A 61 2.12 -35.80 34.89
N SER A 62 2.23 -34.89 33.93
CA SER A 62 3.15 -35.00 32.80
C SER A 62 3.96 -33.71 32.68
N ALA A 63 4.97 -33.60 33.53
CA ALA A 63 6.00 -32.59 33.45
C ALA A 63 6.71 -32.61 32.09
N THR A 64 6.60 -31.53 31.30
CA THR A 64 7.53 -31.29 30.18
C THR A 64 7.85 -29.80 30.04
N VAL A 65 8.98 -29.45 30.65
CA VAL A 65 9.96 -28.38 30.37
C VAL A 65 9.54 -27.07 29.67
N VAL A 66 9.72 -26.01 30.46
CA VAL A 66 9.98 -24.62 30.08
C VAL A 66 11.11 -24.53 29.04
N ALA A 67 10.83 -23.93 27.88
CA ALA A 67 11.86 -23.42 26.98
C ALA A 67 11.96 -21.90 27.18
N GLU A 68 12.88 -21.53 28.05
CA GLU A 68 13.32 -20.18 28.34
C GLU A 68 14.06 -19.59 27.13
N GLY A 69 13.63 -18.42 26.70
CA GLY A 69 14.31 -17.64 25.68
C GLY A 69 15.67 -17.15 26.20
N THR A 70 16.74 -17.50 25.49
CA THR A 70 18.02 -16.81 25.61
C THR A 70 18.19 -15.91 24.39
N PRO A 71 18.40 -14.60 24.56
CA PRO A 71 18.67 -13.69 23.45
C PRO A 71 20.09 -13.92 22.92
N GLU A 72 20.21 -14.16 21.62
CA GLU A 72 21.50 -14.19 20.93
C GLU A 72 22.13 -12.79 20.93
N PRO A 73 23.44 -12.65 21.18
CA PRO A 73 24.12 -11.38 21.09
C PRO A 73 24.21 -10.93 19.63
N ASN A 74 23.53 -9.83 19.33
CA ASN A 74 23.68 -9.03 18.13
C ASN A 74 25.12 -8.50 18.04
N VAL A 75 25.97 -9.18 17.27
CA VAL A 75 27.31 -8.70 16.95
C VAL A 75 27.17 -7.69 15.82
N VAL A 76 27.22 -6.41 16.19
CA VAL A 76 27.34 -5.28 15.27
C VAL A 76 28.71 -5.36 14.57
N PRO A 77 28.81 -5.50 13.24
CA PRO A 77 30.06 -5.18 12.56
C PRO A 77 30.18 -3.66 12.53
N ALA A 78 31.25 -3.15 13.14
CA ALA A 78 31.62 -1.75 13.06
C ALA A 78 31.73 -1.31 11.60
N VAL A 79 30.93 -0.29 11.23
CA VAL A 79 31.06 0.43 9.97
C VAL A 79 32.37 1.22 10.02
N ALA A 80 33.41 0.69 9.39
CA ALA A 80 34.59 1.46 9.05
C ALA A 80 34.22 2.47 7.95
N PRO A 81 34.72 3.72 8.00
CA PRO A 81 34.45 4.70 6.96
C PRO A 81 35.10 4.23 5.65
N ALA A 82 34.29 3.99 4.64
CA ALA A 82 34.77 3.67 3.30
C ALA A 82 35.56 4.89 2.75
N PRO A 83 36.81 4.71 2.28
CA PRO A 83 37.53 5.78 1.63
C PRO A 83 36.84 6.15 0.32
N ALA A 84 36.65 7.44 0.11
CA ALA A 84 36.19 8.00 -1.14
C ALA A 84 37.15 7.63 -2.28
N GLY A 85 36.57 7.20 -3.41
CA GLY A 85 37.23 7.18 -4.71
C GLY A 85 37.91 5.86 -5.08
N ALA A 86 37.16 4.96 -5.73
CA ALA A 86 37.73 3.94 -6.61
C ALA A 86 37.10 4.10 -8.00
N PRO A 87 37.90 3.95 -9.08
CA PRO A 87 37.50 4.32 -10.43
C PRO A 87 36.34 3.45 -10.91
N SER A 88 35.42 4.08 -11.64
CA SER A 88 34.30 3.46 -12.35
C SER A 88 34.79 2.32 -13.24
N GLY A 89 34.69 1.10 -12.74
CA GLY A 89 35.14 -0.11 -13.42
C GLY A 89 34.72 -1.39 -12.69
N THR A 90 33.62 -1.36 -11.95
CA THR A 90 32.97 -2.60 -11.52
C THR A 90 32.53 -3.36 -12.78
N PRO A 91 32.76 -4.69 -12.89
CA PRO A 91 32.15 -5.50 -13.93
C PRO A 91 30.66 -5.17 -13.98
N ARG A 92 30.12 -4.98 -15.18
CA ARG A 92 28.68 -4.76 -15.34
C ARG A 92 27.98 -5.91 -14.62
N PRO A 93 27.11 -5.65 -13.63
CA PRO A 93 26.34 -6.70 -12.98
C PRO A 93 25.66 -7.55 -14.04
N ASP A 94 25.67 -8.87 -13.86
CA ASP A 94 24.98 -9.77 -14.78
C ASP A 94 23.52 -9.34 -14.90
N ASP A 95 23.02 -9.24 -16.14
CA ASP A 95 21.64 -8.84 -16.38
C ASP A 95 20.72 -9.95 -15.85
N ILE A 96 20.00 -9.68 -14.76
CA ILE A 96 19.01 -10.60 -14.19
C ILE A 96 17.81 -10.63 -15.14
N PRO A 97 17.45 -11.81 -15.69
CA PRO A 97 16.27 -11.90 -16.54
C PRO A 97 15.02 -11.62 -15.70
N PHE A 98 14.18 -10.72 -16.18
CA PHE A 98 12.84 -10.49 -15.63
C PHE A 98 11.83 -11.06 -16.62
N ASP A 99 11.05 -12.03 -16.18
CA ASP A 99 10.11 -12.73 -17.05
C ASP A 99 8.64 -12.32 -16.79
N ALA A 100 7.72 -12.92 -17.54
CA ALA A 100 6.28 -12.67 -17.41
C ALA A 100 5.70 -13.20 -16.07
N ALA A 101 6.31 -14.24 -15.51
CA ALA A 101 5.90 -14.79 -14.22
C ALA A 101 6.31 -13.85 -13.08
N ASP A 102 7.48 -13.23 -13.18
CA ASP A 102 7.98 -12.23 -12.25
C ASP A 102 7.16 -10.93 -12.35
N ALA A 103 6.77 -10.53 -13.56
CA ALA A 103 5.83 -9.42 -13.78
C ALA A 103 4.48 -9.65 -13.07
N THR A 104 3.97 -10.87 -13.15
CA THR A 104 2.72 -11.26 -12.50
C THR A 104 2.83 -11.12 -10.98
N LEU A 105 3.92 -11.63 -10.40
CA LEU A 105 4.17 -11.54 -8.96
C LEU A 105 4.32 -10.07 -8.53
N ALA A 106 5.11 -9.28 -9.26
CA ALA A 106 5.31 -7.86 -8.99
C ALA A 106 4.00 -7.06 -8.99
N LEU A 107 3.08 -7.35 -9.93
CA LEU A 107 1.76 -6.71 -9.98
C LEU A 107 0.87 -7.12 -8.79
N ILE A 108 0.87 -8.40 -8.43
CA ILE A 108 0.13 -8.88 -7.26
C ILE A 108 0.64 -8.18 -6.00
N ALA A 109 1.96 -8.17 -5.79
CA ALA A 109 2.59 -7.50 -4.65
C ALA A 109 2.25 -6.01 -4.59
N LEU A 110 2.33 -5.31 -5.73
CA LEU A 110 1.98 -3.89 -5.82
C LEU A 110 0.50 -3.63 -5.48
N SER A 111 -0.41 -4.43 -6.03
CA SER A 111 -1.85 -4.25 -5.83
C SER A 111 -2.27 -4.58 -4.39
N ALA A 112 -1.72 -5.64 -3.81
CA ALA A 112 -1.95 -6.07 -2.44
C ALA A 112 -1.23 -5.18 -1.41
N LYS A 113 -0.24 -4.38 -1.84
CA LYS A 113 0.68 -3.62 -0.97
C LYS A 113 1.41 -4.54 0.02
N MET A 114 1.67 -5.76 -0.41
CA MET A 114 2.42 -6.76 0.34
C MET A 114 3.82 -6.86 -0.21
N ARG A 115 4.75 -7.31 0.62
CA ARG A 115 6.10 -7.63 0.14
C ARG A 115 6.08 -8.96 -0.60
N ILE A 116 7.00 -9.12 -1.54
CA ILE A 116 7.17 -10.35 -2.34
C ILE A 116 7.41 -11.57 -1.44
N ASP A 117 8.09 -11.40 -0.31
CA ASP A 117 8.34 -12.47 0.68
C ASP A 117 7.11 -12.91 1.47
N GLN A 118 6.01 -12.17 1.43
CA GLN A 118 4.76 -12.51 2.13
C GLN A 118 3.75 -13.24 1.24
N ILE A 119 4.09 -13.45 -0.03
CA ILE A 119 3.21 -14.08 -1.01
C ILE A 119 3.67 -15.52 -1.18
N GLU A 120 2.83 -16.47 -0.81
CA GLU A 120 3.11 -17.89 -0.96
C GLU A 120 2.70 -18.40 -2.35
N GLU A 121 3.37 -19.45 -2.83
CA GLU A 121 3.08 -20.03 -4.15
C GLU A 121 1.70 -20.70 -4.22
N LEU A 122 1.18 -21.12 -3.06
CA LEU A 122 -0.14 -21.74 -2.90
C LEU A 122 -1.27 -20.72 -2.75
N ASP A 123 -0.95 -19.44 -2.59
CA ASP A 123 -1.97 -18.40 -2.53
C ASP A 123 -2.70 -18.29 -3.87
N SER A 124 -3.91 -17.76 -3.82
CA SER A 124 -4.69 -17.36 -4.99
C SER A 124 -4.96 -15.86 -4.98
N ILE A 125 -5.29 -15.29 -6.14
CA ILE A 125 -5.67 -13.87 -6.21
C ILE A 125 -6.91 -13.59 -5.33
N GLU A 126 -7.85 -14.53 -5.25
CA GLU A 126 -9.02 -14.38 -4.38
C GLU A 126 -8.64 -14.28 -2.89
N SER A 127 -7.73 -15.16 -2.43
CA SER A 127 -7.26 -15.15 -1.03
C SER A 127 -6.50 -13.87 -0.67
N ILE A 128 -5.58 -13.41 -1.54
CA ILE A 128 -4.77 -12.20 -1.31
C ILE A 128 -5.61 -10.93 -1.30
N THR A 129 -6.73 -10.92 -2.04
CA THR A 129 -7.61 -9.75 -2.12
C THR A 129 -8.74 -9.76 -1.08
N ASP A 130 -8.74 -10.70 -0.14
CA ASP A 130 -9.81 -10.93 0.85
C ASP A 130 -11.21 -11.06 0.18
N GLY A 131 -11.27 -11.63 -1.02
CA GLY A 131 -12.51 -11.72 -1.80
C GLY A 131 -13.07 -10.37 -2.29
N ALA A 132 -12.31 -9.28 -2.22
CA ALA A 132 -12.74 -7.98 -2.72
C ALA A 132 -12.76 -7.95 -4.25
N SER A 133 -13.91 -8.31 -4.83
CA SER A 133 -14.11 -8.45 -6.29
C SER A 133 -13.63 -7.25 -7.12
N SER A 134 -13.77 -6.02 -6.61
CA SER A 134 -13.25 -4.82 -7.30
C SER A 134 -11.72 -4.83 -7.44
N ARG A 135 -11.00 -5.19 -6.37
CA ARG A 135 -9.53 -5.25 -6.38
C ARG A 135 -9.06 -6.41 -7.26
N ARG A 136 -9.70 -7.59 -7.11
CA ARG A 136 -9.44 -8.77 -7.93
C ARG A 136 -9.61 -8.48 -9.42
N ASN A 137 -10.75 -7.93 -9.82
CA ASN A 137 -11.04 -7.67 -11.22
C ASN A 137 -10.13 -6.58 -11.81
N GLN A 138 -9.77 -5.56 -11.01
CA GLN A 138 -8.79 -4.56 -11.44
C GLN A 138 -7.42 -5.20 -11.70
N LEU A 139 -6.96 -6.04 -10.77
CA LEU A 139 -5.70 -6.78 -10.93
C LEU A 139 -5.72 -7.68 -12.18
N LEU A 140 -6.83 -8.35 -12.48
CA LEU A 140 -6.95 -9.13 -13.72
C LEU A 140 -6.89 -8.28 -14.99
N VAL A 141 -7.49 -7.08 -14.96
CA VAL A 141 -7.39 -6.12 -16.07
C VAL A 141 -5.95 -5.65 -16.25
N ASP A 142 -5.28 -5.30 -15.15
CA ASP A 142 -3.91 -4.83 -15.12
C ASP A 142 -2.94 -5.92 -15.64
N LEU A 143 -3.14 -7.18 -15.25
CA LEU A 143 -2.39 -8.33 -15.76
C LEU A 143 -2.58 -8.52 -17.27
N GLY A 144 -3.82 -8.39 -17.76
CA GLY A 144 -4.10 -8.50 -19.20
C GLY A 144 -3.40 -7.42 -20.02
N GLN A 145 -3.40 -6.18 -19.53
CA GLN A 145 -2.73 -5.05 -20.17
C GLN A 145 -1.19 -5.16 -20.12
N GLU A 146 -0.64 -5.57 -18.97
CA GLU A 146 0.80 -5.72 -18.79
C GLU A 146 1.37 -6.81 -19.70
N LEU A 147 0.74 -7.98 -19.71
CA LEU A 147 1.22 -9.15 -20.44
C LEU A 147 0.77 -9.16 -21.90
N ASN A 148 -0.09 -8.21 -22.30
CA ASN A 148 -0.76 -8.15 -23.59
C ASN A 148 -1.54 -9.45 -23.91
N ILE A 149 -2.27 -9.96 -22.90
CA ILE A 149 -3.12 -11.15 -22.98
C ILE A 149 -4.57 -10.71 -22.79
N GLY A 150 -5.48 -11.18 -23.64
CA GLY A 150 -6.89 -10.74 -23.61
C GLY A 150 -7.63 -11.11 -22.32
N ALA A 151 -7.48 -12.35 -21.86
CA ALA A 151 -7.99 -12.83 -20.57
C ALA A 151 -7.26 -14.12 -20.19
N ILE A 152 -7.11 -14.37 -18.90
CA ILE A 152 -6.58 -15.63 -18.37
C ILE A 152 -7.74 -16.31 -17.64
N ASP A 153 -8.19 -17.44 -18.17
CA ASP A 153 -9.32 -18.17 -17.60
C ASP A 153 -8.95 -18.76 -16.24
N GLY A 154 -9.84 -18.64 -15.26
CA GLY A 154 -9.61 -19.13 -13.90
C GLY A 154 -8.45 -18.48 -13.13
N ALA A 155 -7.85 -17.39 -13.62
CA ALA A 155 -6.69 -16.76 -12.95
C ALA A 155 -6.98 -16.28 -11.52
N ALA A 156 -8.23 -15.96 -11.21
CA ALA A 156 -8.66 -15.57 -9.87
C ALA A 156 -8.50 -16.70 -8.83
N GLU A 157 -8.77 -17.93 -9.26
CA GLU A 157 -8.91 -19.12 -8.39
C GLU A 157 -7.67 -20.03 -8.47
N ALA A 158 -6.85 -19.87 -9.50
CA ALA A 158 -5.61 -20.60 -9.66
C ALA A 158 -4.61 -20.22 -8.55
N ASP A 159 -3.83 -21.21 -8.14
CA ASP A 159 -2.63 -21.01 -7.33
C ASP A 159 -1.61 -20.15 -8.10
N LEU A 160 -0.81 -19.38 -7.38
CA LEU A 160 0.21 -18.53 -8.02
C LEU A 160 1.25 -19.36 -8.78
N ALA A 161 1.61 -20.55 -8.31
CA ALA A 161 2.46 -21.48 -9.05
C ALA A 161 1.87 -21.86 -10.42
N GLY A 162 0.59 -22.27 -10.45
CA GLY A 162 -0.12 -22.60 -11.68
C GLY A 162 -0.30 -21.39 -12.59
N LEU A 163 -0.65 -20.23 -12.04
CA LEU A 163 -0.81 -18.98 -12.79
C LEU A 163 0.50 -18.58 -13.47
N ARG A 164 1.64 -18.64 -12.77
CA ARG A 164 2.97 -18.35 -13.35
C ARG A 164 3.27 -19.28 -14.54
N SER A 165 3.01 -20.58 -14.39
CA SER A 165 3.20 -21.56 -15.47
C SER A 165 2.32 -21.26 -16.70
N GLN A 166 1.08 -20.81 -16.49
CA GLN A 166 0.18 -20.42 -17.58
C GLN A 166 0.67 -19.15 -18.27
N VAL A 167 1.05 -18.13 -17.50
CA VAL A 167 1.54 -16.86 -18.00
C VAL A 167 2.81 -17.04 -18.82
N THR A 168 3.80 -17.82 -18.36
CA THR A 168 5.02 -18.10 -19.14
C THR A 168 4.71 -18.75 -20.50
N LYS A 169 3.64 -19.56 -20.59
CA LYS A 169 3.23 -20.21 -21.85
C LYS A 169 2.51 -19.26 -22.80
N LEU A 170 1.70 -18.34 -22.28
CA LEU A 170 0.87 -17.41 -23.04
C LEU A 170 1.64 -16.14 -23.43
N ALA A 171 2.42 -15.60 -22.50
CA ALA A 171 3.15 -14.33 -22.63
C ALA A 171 4.52 -14.49 -23.32
N ARG A 172 4.63 -15.30 -24.38
CA ARG A 172 5.92 -15.60 -25.02
C ARG A 172 6.61 -14.40 -25.65
N THR A 173 5.84 -13.37 -25.97
CA THR A 173 6.31 -12.13 -26.59
C THR A 173 6.40 -10.98 -25.58
N TYR A 174 6.24 -11.26 -24.28
CA TYR A 174 6.33 -10.24 -23.25
C TYR A 174 7.73 -9.64 -23.19
N LYS A 175 7.79 -8.31 -23.12
CA LYS A 175 9.03 -7.55 -22.96
C LYS A 175 8.85 -6.63 -21.76
N PRO A 176 9.62 -6.82 -20.68
CA PRO A 176 9.47 -5.98 -19.50
C PRO A 176 10.10 -4.59 -19.70
N PHE A 177 9.54 -3.54 -19.11
CA PHE A 177 8.24 -3.48 -18.44
C PHE A 177 7.12 -3.15 -19.45
N GLY A 178 5.94 -3.72 -19.24
CA GLY A 178 4.71 -3.33 -19.94
C GLY A 178 4.17 -1.99 -19.41
N PRO A 179 3.01 -1.54 -19.93
CA PRO A 179 2.49 -0.21 -19.65
C PRO A 179 2.14 -0.03 -18.16
N VAL A 180 1.57 -1.06 -17.51
CA VAL A 180 1.08 -0.94 -16.14
C VAL A 180 2.25 -0.88 -15.15
N LEU A 181 3.21 -1.80 -15.27
CA LEU A 181 4.40 -1.78 -14.41
C LEU A 181 5.26 -0.53 -14.66
N SER A 182 5.39 -0.10 -15.92
CA SER A 182 6.14 1.12 -16.24
C SER A 182 5.55 2.35 -15.56
N ASP A 183 4.24 2.54 -15.64
CA ASP A 183 3.55 3.68 -15.03
C ASP A 183 3.66 3.62 -13.49
N ALA A 184 3.43 2.44 -12.91
CA ALA A 184 3.59 2.25 -11.47
C ALA A 184 5.01 2.57 -10.98
N ILE A 185 6.04 2.09 -11.67
CA ILE A 185 7.44 2.37 -11.33
C ILE A 185 7.72 3.87 -11.43
N ASN A 186 7.27 4.53 -12.50
CA ASN A 186 7.46 5.98 -12.67
C ASN A 186 6.77 6.79 -11.56
N ASP A 187 5.59 6.39 -11.12
CA ASP A 187 4.88 7.04 -10.03
C ASP A 187 5.57 6.83 -8.68
N GLN A 188 6.12 5.62 -8.42
CA GLN A 188 6.95 5.38 -7.24
C GLN A 188 8.24 6.22 -7.28
N LEU A 189 8.91 6.30 -8.42
CA LEU A 189 10.10 7.13 -8.59
C LEU A 189 9.80 8.61 -8.36
N ARG A 190 8.68 9.13 -8.87
CA ARG A 190 8.24 10.51 -8.62
C ARG A 190 7.95 10.76 -7.15
N THR A 191 7.40 9.77 -6.47
CA THR A 191 7.07 9.86 -5.04
C THR A 191 8.32 9.88 -4.17
N VAL A 192 9.30 9.01 -4.47
CA VAL A 192 10.54 8.86 -3.67
C VAL A 192 11.56 9.96 -3.98
N LEU A 193 11.75 10.33 -5.25
CA LEU A 193 12.76 11.29 -5.69
C LEU A 193 12.26 12.75 -5.73
N GLY A 194 10.96 12.96 -5.46
CA GLY A 194 10.32 14.26 -5.52
C GLY A 194 10.03 14.72 -6.96
N HIS A 195 9.12 15.70 -7.10
CA HIS A 195 8.95 16.40 -8.38
C HIS A 195 10.28 17.06 -8.77
N PRO A 196 10.75 16.93 -10.02
CA PRO A 196 11.92 17.70 -10.46
C PRO A 196 11.57 19.16 -10.21
N ALA A 197 12.35 19.83 -9.36
CA ALA A 197 12.10 21.20 -8.95
C ALA A 197 11.74 22.02 -10.19
N SER A 198 10.52 22.54 -10.23
CA SER A 198 10.14 23.53 -11.23
C SER A 198 11.16 24.66 -11.09
N GLY A 199 12.05 24.79 -12.07
CA GLY A 199 12.96 25.93 -12.13
C GLY A 199 12.13 27.20 -11.95
N PRO A 200 12.62 28.18 -11.16
CA PRO A 200 11.86 29.40 -10.92
C PRO A 200 11.47 30.01 -12.27
N PRO A 201 10.25 30.60 -12.40
CA PRO A 201 9.83 31.19 -13.66
C PRO A 201 10.89 32.21 -14.07
N ARG A 202 11.55 31.95 -15.20
CA ARG A 202 12.49 32.87 -15.82
C ARG A 202 11.70 34.13 -16.14
N SER A 203 11.84 35.13 -15.26
CA SER A 203 11.26 36.45 -15.43
C SER A 203 11.63 36.97 -16.83
N PRO A 204 10.67 37.41 -17.66
CA PRO A 204 10.99 38.09 -18.89
C PRO A 204 11.64 39.42 -18.52
N SER A 205 12.97 39.48 -18.59
CA SER A 205 13.72 40.72 -18.49
C SER A 205 13.28 41.66 -19.60
N GLY A 206 12.43 42.62 -19.23
CA GLY A 206 12.00 43.71 -20.09
C GLY A 206 13.17 44.64 -20.40
N SER A 207 13.88 44.40 -21.50
CA SER A 207 14.78 45.38 -22.10
C SER A 207 13.99 46.24 -23.10
N LYS A 208 13.50 47.37 -22.61
CA LYS A 208 12.90 48.46 -23.38
C LYS A 208 13.97 49.05 -24.32
N ARG A 209 13.81 48.92 -25.66
CA ARG A 209 14.52 49.78 -26.64
C ARG A 209 13.58 50.90 -27.10
N PRO A 210 14.02 52.16 -27.14
CA PRO A 210 13.20 53.29 -27.58
C PRO A 210 13.40 53.61 -29.08
N GLY A 211 12.31 54.07 -29.74
CA GLY A 211 12.29 54.69 -31.09
C GLY A 211 12.25 53.68 -32.25
N ASN A 212 11.46 53.84 -33.33
CA ASN A 212 10.88 55.04 -33.92
C ASN A 212 9.65 54.69 -34.80
N SER A 213 8.73 55.65 -34.90
CA SER A 213 7.49 55.78 -35.72
C SER A 213 7.69 55.53 -37.23
N ALA A 214 6.72 55.33 -38.15
CA ALA A 214 5.27 55.56 -38.34
C ALA A 214 4.83 54.66 -39.55
N THR A 215 3.56 54.32 -39.84
CA THR A 215 2.52 55.19 -40.43
C THR A 215 1.18 54.44 -40.59
N GLY A 216 0.05 55.17 -40.42
CA GLY A 216 -1.31 54.92 -40.96
C GLY A 216 -2.12 53.78 -40.31
N GLY A 217 -3.29 53.94 -39.71
CA GLY A 217 -4.41 54.89 -39.80
C GLY A 217 -5.67 54.18 -39.23
N PRO A 218 -6.79 54.87 -38.94
CA PRO A 218 -7.53 54.66 -37.69
C PRO A 218 -8.82 53.82 -37.82
N SER A 219 -9.24 53.16 -36.75
CA SER A 219 -10.66 52.84 -36.51
C SER A 219 -10.94 52.45 -35.05
N THR A 220 -11.54 53.40 -34.33
CA THR A 220 -12.53 53.30 -33.22
C THR A 220 -12.50 52.10 -32.25
N SER A 221 -12.19 52.44 -30.98
CA SER A 221 -12.54 51.74 -29.72
C SER A 221 -14.05 51.83 -29.38
N PRO A 222 -14.54 51.34 -28.21
CA PRO A 222 -14.28 50.09 -27.49
C PRO A 222 -15.59 49.41 -27.00
N SER A 223 -15.55 48.12 -26.64
CA SER A 223 -16.58 47.56 -25.74
C SER A 223 -15.97 46.53 -24.80
N LYS A 224 -16.01 46.89 -23.51
CA LYS A 224 -15.59 46.07 -22.37
C LYS A 224 -16.78 45.19 -21.98
N SER A 225 -16.62 43.87 -22.06
CA SER A 225 -17.53 42.94 -21.39
C SER A 225 -16.78 42.19 -20.31
N ARG A 226 -17.05 42.68 -19.11
CA ARG A 226 -16.61 42.24 -17.79
C ARG A 226 -17.11 40.82 -17.50
N TRP A 227 -16.19 39.95 -17.09
CA TRP A 227 -16.48 38.64 -16.51
C TRP A 227 -17.16 38.82 -15.14
N VAL A 228 -18.25 38.09 -14.89
CA VAL A 228 -18.98 38.06 -13.61
C VAL A 228 -19.02 36.61 -13.12
N PRO A 229 -18.53 36.29 -11.90
CA PRO A 229 -18.72 34.97 -11.32
C PRO A 229 -20.06 34.94 -10.56
N GLY A 230 -21.01 34.15 -11.08
CA GLY A 230 -22.31 33.88 -10.46
C GLY A 230 -22.24 32.73 -9.46
N ARG A 231 -22.77 32.98 -8.27
CA ARG A 231 -22.77 32.17 -7.06
C ARG A 231 -23.51 30.83 -7.17
N ALA A 232 -23.00 29.89 -6.36
CA ALA A 232 -23.68 28.83 -5.61
C ALA A 232 -25.23 28.77 -5.67
N GLN A 233 -25.75 27.58 -5.93
CA GLN A 233 -27.01 27.14 -5.35
C GLN A 233 -26.94 25.65 -4.99
N ALA A 234 -27.48 25.35 -3.82
CA ALA A 234 -27.34 24.13 -3.06
C ALA A 234 -28.39 23.05 -3.40
N CYS A 235 -28.11 21.86 -2.88
CA CYS A 235 -29.03 20.80 -2.42
C CYS A 235 -30.52 20.93 -2.73
N ALA A 236 -31.10 19.88 -3.31
CA ALA A 236 -32.22 19.15 -2.68
C ALA A 236 -32.48 17.80 -3.37
N ALA A 237 -32.81 16.82 -2.54
CA ALA A 237 -33.10 15.44 -2.86
C ALA A 237 -34.44 15.25 -3.60
N ALA A 238 -34.56 14.16 -4.36
CA ALA A 238 -35.83 13.49 -4.59
C ALA A 238 -35.60 11.99 -4.81
N ARG A 239 -35.97 11.22 -3.78
CA ARG A 239 -36.25 9.79 -3.85
C ARG A 239 -37.56 9.60 -4.63
N SER A 240 -37.62 8.64 -5.53
CA SER A 240 -38.87 7.99 -5.90
C SER A 240 -38.62 6.50 -6.13
N GLY A 241 -39.06 5.70 -5.17
CA GLY A 241 -39.23 4.27 -5.35
C GLY A 241 -40.70 3.98 -5.58
N THR A 242 -40.98 2.97 -6.41
CA THR A 242 -42.10 2.04 -6.24
C THR A 242 -41.73 0.72 -6.93
N CYS A 243 -41.37 -0.27 -6.11
CA CYS A 243 -41.34 -1.67 -6.48
C CYS A 243 -42.60 -2.30 -5.90
N THR A 244 -43.52 -2.73 -6.76
CA THR A 244 -44.76 -3.42 -6.36
C THR A 244 -44.51 -4.93 -6.46
N ARG A 245 -44.59 -5.64 -5.33
CA ARG A 245 -44.66 -7.11 -5.28
C ARG A 245 -46.00 -7.56 -4.71
N ALA A 246 -46.47 -8.64 -5.32
CA ALA A 246 -47.64 -9.48 -5.09
C ALA A 246 -48.22 -9.59 -3.66
N ARG A 247 -49.53 -9.81 -3.64
CA ARG A 247 -50.17 -10.84 -2.81
C ARG A 247 -51.32 -11.48 -3.57
#